data_AF-A0A9E3FRF6-F1
#
_entry.id   AF-A0A9E3FRF6-F1
#
_cell.length_a   1.000
_cell.length_b   1.000
_cell.length_c   1.000
_cell.angle_alpha   90.00
_cell.angle_beta   90.00
_cell.angle_gamma   90.00
#
_symmetry.space_group_name_H-M   'P 1'
#
loop_
_entity.id
_entity.type
_entity.pdbx_description
1 polymer ?
#
loop_
_entity_poly.entity_id
_entity_poly.type
_entity_poly.pdbx_seq_one_letter_code
_entity_poly.pdbx_strand_id
1 'polypeptide(L)'
;MTTSFDSLRIGDGIDGPSFGATRHDDDAPITRMIASWAGPLGAVHRRLETRWVRPVRPGDTVHPTGLIKAKRASKKSRYVLIDVVVRNRSGKTVATGEAVVEFPRDLICP
;
A
#
# COMPACT_ATOMS: atom_id res chain seq x y z
N MET A 1 -5.15 -18.85 0.01
CA MET A 1 -5.96 -18.30 1.13
C MET A 1 -6.30 -16.87 0.78
N THR A 2 -7.54 -16.59 0.41
CA THR A 2 -7.95 -15.25 -0.03
C THR A 2 -8.25 -14.40 1.20
N THR A 3 -7.34 -13.50 1.56
CA THR A 3 -7.48 -12.61 2.72
C THR A 3 -8.65 -11.67 2.52
N SER A 4 -9.79 -11.88 3.20
CA SER A 4 -10.94 -10.99 3.10
C SER A 4 -10.81 -9.80 4.04
N PHE A 5 -11.55 -8.71 3.80
CA PHE A 5 -11.59 -7.57 4.72
C PHE A 5 -11.79 -7.99 6.17
N ASP A 6 -12.62 -9.00 6.44
CA ASP A 6 -12.94 -9.46 7.79
C ASP A 6 -11.74 -10.09 8.49
N SER A 7 -10.86 -10.76 7.75
CA SER A 7 -9.62 -11.33 8.29
C SER A 7 -8.52 -10.31 8.61
N LEU A 8 -8.57 -9.10 8.02
CA LEU A 8 -7.56 -8.07 8.24
C LEU A 8 -7.63 -7.49 9.65
N ARG A 9 -6.48 -7.29 10.28
CA ARG A 9 -6.31 -6.71 11.61
C ARG A 9 -5.42 -5.48 11.57
N ILE A 10 -5.63 -4.61 12.54
CA ILE A 10 -4.69 -3.50 12.78
C ILE A 10 -3.35 -4.11 13.20
N GLY A 11 -2.27 -3.65 12.57
CA GLY A 11 -0.94 -4.21 12.74
C GLY A 11 -0.56 -5.26 11.69
N ASP A 12 -1.47 -5.67 10.80
CA ASP A 12 -1.11 -6.56 9.70
C ASP A 12 -0.15 -5.86 8.74
N GLY A 13 0.94 -6.55 8.41
CA GLY A 13 1.95 -6.10 7.45
C GLY A 13 1.53 -6.40 6.01
N ILE A 14 1.87 -5.47 5.12
CA ILE A 14 1.72 -5.60 3.67
C ILE A 14 3.11 -5.48 3.07
N ASP A 15 3.65 -6.59 2.56
CA ASP A 15 4.94 -6.55 1.87
C ASP A 15 4.74 -6.30 0.37
N GLY A 16 5.40 -5.25 -0.11
CA GLY A 16 5.42 -4.91 -1.52
C GLY A 16 6.59 -5.56 -2.26
N PRO A 17 6.51 -5.64 -3.61
CA PRO A 17 7.64 -6.07 -4.41
C PRO A 17 8.81 -5.09 -4.26
N SER A 18 10.01 -5.59 -4.47
CA SER A 18 11.20 -4.75 -4.54
C SER A 18 11.27 -4.09 -5.92
N PHE A 19 11.58 -2.80 -5.97
CA PHE A 19 11.70 -2.06 -7.23
C PHE A 19 13.09 -1.44 -7.34
N GLY A 20 13.73 -1.60 -8.50
CA GLY A 20 14.90 -0.80 -8.84
C GLY A 20 14.43 0.59 -9.24
N ALA A 21 14.88 1.62 -8.53
CA ALA A 21 14.58 2.99 -8.88
C ALA A 21 15.23 3.31 -10.22
N THR A 22 14.43 3.53 -11.27
CA THR A 22 14.94 4.12 -12.50
C THR A 22 14.79 5.64 -12.45
N ARG A 23 15.52 6.34 -13.30
CA ARG A 23 15.62 7.81 -13.33
C ARG A 23 14.30 8.54 -13.66
N HIS A 24 13.22 7.79 -13.90
CA HIS A 24 11.91 8.28 -14.32
C HIS A 24 10.74 7.65 -13.52
N ASP A 25 11.03 6.81 -12.51
CA ASP A 25 9.99 6.26 -11.63
C ASP A 25 9.72 7.24 -10.47
N ASP A 26 9.28 8.45 -10.82
CA ASP A 26 8.88 9.48 -9.85
C ASP A 26 7.54 9.08 -9.15
N ASP A 27 6.79 8.18 -9.78
CA ASP A 27 5.56 7.56 -9.30
C ASP A 27 5.62 6.05 -9.58
N ALA A 28 5.44 5.09 -8.69
CA ALA A 28 5.09 5.11 -7.30
C ALA A 28 5.24 3.66 -6.81
N PRO A 29 6.40 3.26 -6.23
CA PRO A 29 6.57 1.92 -5.65
C PRO A 29 5.45 1.60 -4.64
N ILE A 30 4.94 2.64 -3.99
CA ILE A 30 3.79 2.59 -3.07
C ILE A 30 2.49 2.25 -3.82
N THR A 31 2.13 2.98 -4.87
CA THR A 31 0.89 2.71 -5.64
C THR A 31 0.89 1.29 -6.19
N ARG A 32 2.04 0.81 -6.70
CA ARG A 32 2.16 -0.55 -7.23
C ARG A 32 2.03 -1.61 -6.15
N MET A 33 2.62 -1.39 -4.97
CA MET A 33 2.42 -2.26 -3.81
C MET A 33 0.93 -2.33 -3.43
N ILE A 34 0.29 -1.17 -3.26
CA ILE A 34 -1.12 -1.10 -2.86
C ILE A 34 -2.02 -1.77 -3.89
N ALA A 35 -1.81 -1.52 -5.18
CA ALA A 35 -2.59 -2.15 -6.25
C ALA A 35 -2.38 -3.67 -6.28
N SER A 36 -1.14 -4.14 -6.10
CA SER A 36 -0.83 -5.58 -6.07
C SER A 36 -1.46 -6.28 -4.87
N TRP A 37 -1.57 -5.61 -3.73
CA TRP A 37 -2.22 -6.15 -2.53
C TRP A 37 -3.76 -6.05 -2.60
N ALA A 38 -4.29 -4.91 -3.05
CA ALA A 38 -5.73 -4.64 -3.07
C ALA A 38 -6.46 -5.35 -4.23
N GLY A 39 -5.81 -5.47 -5.39
CA GLY A 39 -6.40 -6.04 -6.61
C GLY A 39 -6.99 -7.45 -6.42
N PRO A 40 -6.23 -8.42 -5.88
CA PRO A 40 -6.75 -9.77 -5.61
C PRO A 40 -7.90 -9.82 -4.59
N LEU A 41 -8.08 -8.75 -3.79
CA LEU A 41 -9.12 -8.66 -2.78
C LEU A 41 -10.38 -7.95 -3.28
N GLY A 42 -10.40 -7.53 -4.56
CA GLY A 42 -11.45 -6.67 -5.11
C GLY A 42 -11.51 -5.30 -4.45
N ALA A 43 -10.43 -4.87 -3.79
CA ALA A 43 -10.36 -3.62 -3.07
C ALA A 43 -9.84 -2.51 -3.98
N VAL A 44 -10.32 -1.29 -3.76
CA VAL A 44 -10.05 -0.12 -4.57
C VAL A 44 -9.22 0.87 -3.77
N HIS A 45 -8.09 1.26 -4.33
CA HIS A 45 -7.28 2.35 -3.79
C HIS A 45 -8.01 3.70 -3.97
N ARG A 46 -8.14 4.48 -2.90
CA ARG A 46 -8.89 5.75 -2.90
C ARG A 46 -8.04 6.99 -2.73
N ARG A 47 -7.11 6.98 -1.77
CA ARG A 47 -6.24 8.12 -1.45
C ARG A 47 -4.85 7.60 -1.16
N LEU A 48 -3.84 8.31 -1.65
CA LEU A 48 -2.45 8.08 -1.31
C LEU A 48 -1.80 9.44 -1.10
N GLU A 49 -1.24 9.63 0.09
CA GLU A 49 -0.42 10.79 0.39
C GLU A 49 0.99 10.31 0.63
N THR A 50 1.96 10.86 -0.10
CA THR A 50 3.36 10.43 -0.01
C THR A 50 4.26 11.61 0.22
N ARG A 51 5.35 11.32 0.94
CA ARG A 51 6.44 12.27 1.17
C ARG A 51 7.76 11.57 1.00
N TRP A 52 8.58 12.10 0.11
CA TRP A 52 9.99 11.74 0.00
C TRP A 52 10.76 12.40 1.14
N VAL A 53 11.38 11.58 1.98
CA VAL A 53 12.22 12.04 3.10
C VAL A 53 13.70 12.03 2.75
N ARG A 54 14.09 11.26 1.72
CA ARG A 54 15.46 11.21 1.18
C ARG A 54 15.42 11.02 -0.34
N PRO A 55 16.39 11.56 -1.08
CA PRO A 55 16.51 11.29 -2.51
C PRO A 55 16.84 9.82 -2.74
N VAL A 56 16.18 9.22 -3.72
CA VAL A 56 16.50 7.87 -4.22
C VAL A 56 17.35 8.04 -5.48
N ARG A 57 18.48 7.33 -5.54
CA ARG A 57 19.35 7.41 -6.72
C ARG A 57 18.91 6.38 -7.75
N PRO A 58 19.01 6.68 -9.06
CA PRO A 58 18.85 5.67 -10.10
C PRO A 58 19.79 4.48 -9.83
N GLY A 59 19.25 3.27 -9.82
CA GLY A 59 19.96 2.04 -9.45
C GLY A 59 19.81 1.62 -7.98
N ASP A 60 19.23 2.46 -7.12
CA ASP A 60 18.87 2.03 -5.76
C ASP A 60 17.69 1.06 -5.80
N THR A 61 17.77 -0.03 -5.04
CA THR A 61 16.61 -0.90 -4.80
C THR A 61 15.84 -0.41 -3.59
N VAL A 62 14.54 -0.22 -3.78
CA VAL A 62 13.59 0.16 -2.74
C VAL A 62 12.55 -0.92 -2.49
N HIS A 63 12.12 -1.00 -1.25
CA HIS A 63 11.20 -1.98 -0.71
C HIS A 63 10.08 -1.22 0.01
N PRO A 64 8.92 -1.02 -0.63
CA PRO A 64 7.74 -0.47 0.03
C PRO A 64 7.11 -1.54 0.92
N THR A 65 6.73 -1.13 2.12
CA THR A 65 6.03 -1.93 3.13
C THR A 65 4.88 -1.12 3.68
N GLY A 66 3.75 -1.77 3.96
CA GLY A 66 2.57 -1.17 4.54
C GLY A 66 2.22 -1.80 5.88
N LEU A 67 1.56 -1.03 6.75
CA LEU A 67 1.00 -1.50 8.00
C LEU A 67 -0.45 -1.01 8.11
N ILE A 68 -1.39 -1.91 8.36
CA ILE A 68 -2.78 -1.52 8.59
C ILE A 68 -2.85 -0.78 9.94
N LYS A 69 -3.03 0.54 9.88
CA LYS A 69 -3.06 1.42 11.05
C LYS A 69 -4.47 1.59 11.62
N ALA A 70 -5.47 1.51 10.75
CA ALA A 70 -6.87 1.51 11.17
C ALA A 70 -7.74 0.72 10.20
N LYS A 71 -8.82 0.16 10.75
CA LYS A 71 -9.88 -0.51 10.02
C LYS A 71 -11.21 0.12 10.37
N ARG A 72 -12.05 0.38 9.37
CA ARG A 72 -13.37 0.99 9.54
C ARG A 72 -14.38 0.23 8.69
N ALA A 73 -15.44 -0.24 9.33
CA ALA A 73 -16.56 -0.88 8.67
C ALA A 73 -17.82 -0.06 8.98
N SER A 74 -18.54 0.34 7.94
CA SER A 74 -19.82 1.03 8.06
C SER A 74 -20.89 0.26 7.27
N LYS A 75 -22.15 0.68 7.39
CA LYS A 75 -23.26 0.09 6.62
C LYS A 75 -23.05 0.23 5.10
N LYS A 76 -22.46 1.35 4.64
CA LYS A 76 -22.30 1.70 3.22
C LYS A 76 -20.93 1.33 2.64
N SER A 77 -19.87 1.34 3.44
CA SER A 77 -18.50 1.14 2.96
C SER A 77 -17.58 0.57 4.04
N ARG A 78 -16.53 -0.13 3.60
CA ARG A 78 -15.47 -0.70 4.44
C ARG A 78 -14.15 -0.19 3.92
N TYR A 79 -13.28 0.33 4.77
CA TYR A 79 -11.96 0.80 4.36
C TYR A 79 -10.92 0.55 5.43
N VAL A 80 -9.67 0.51 4.99
CA VAL A 80 -8.48 0.43 5.83
C VAL A 80 -7.58 1.63 5.55
N LEU A 81 -6.94 2.12 6.60
CA LEU A 81 -5.84 3.06 6.51
C LEU A 81 -4.55 2.27 6.66
N ILE A 82 -3.63 2.49 5.72
CA ILE A 82 -2.35 1.81 5.63
C ILE A 82 -1.27 2.88 5.76
N ASP A 83 -0.45 2.75 6.78
CA ASP A 83 0.79 3.51 6.88
C ASP A 83 1.84 2.84 6.00
N VAL A 84 2.47 3.58 5.12
CA VAL A 84 3.40 3.07 4.12
C VAL A 84 4.78 3.64 4.36
N VAL A 85 5.77 2.75 4.36
CA VAL A 85 7.18 3.08 4.48
C VAL A 85 7.94 2.43 3.35
N VAL A 86 8.76 3.23 2.67
CA VAL A 86 9.67 2.77 1.63
C VAL A 86 11.08 2.80 2.18
N ARG A 87 11.75 1.65 2.18
CA ARG A 87 13.14 1.50 2.61
C ARG A 87 14.04 1.15 1.44
N ASN A 88 15.26 1.65 1.43
CA ASN A 88 16.28 1.17 0.49
C ASN A 88 16.97 -0.11 0.99
N ARG A 89 17.85 -0.69 0.17
CA ARG A 89 18.69 -1.86 0.53
C ARG A 89 19.47 -1.70 1.84
N SER A 90 19.84 -0.47 2.20
CA SER A 90 20.54 -0.17 3.47
C SER A 90 19.59 -0.03 4.68
N GLY A 91 18.30 -0.32 4.50
CA GLY A 91 17.27 -0.19 5.55
C GLY A 91 16.85 1.25 5.85
N LYS A 92 17.36 2.24 5.11
CA LYS A 92 17.03 3.65 5.34
C LYS A 92 15.69 3.98 4.73
N THR A 93 14.82 4.65 5.49
CA THR A 93 13.55 5.18 4.99
C THR A 93 13.80 6.29 3.98
N VAL A 94 13.29 6.12 2.77
CA VAL A 94 13.41 7.09 1.66
C VAL A 94 12.09 7.79 1.35
N ALA A 95 10.97 7.13 1.58
CA ALA A 95 9.64 7.72 1.52
C ALA A 95 8.75 7.16 2.61
N THR A 96 7.76 7.96 2.99
CA THR A 96 6.65 7.58 3.87
C THR A 96 5.35 8.03 3.25
N GLY A 97 4.24 7.39 3.57
CA GLY A 97 2.94 7.81 3.08
C GLY A 97 1.78 7.15 3.80
N GLU A 98 0.58 7.64 3.57
CA GLU A 98 -0.65 7.03 4.07
C GLU A 98 -1.55 6.69 2.89
N ALA A 99 -2.06 5.47 2.85
CA ALA A 99 -2.96 4.99 1.81
C ALA A 99 -4.30 4.59 2.40
N VAL A 100 -5.38 4.95 1.71
CA VAL A 100 -6.74 4.50 2.03
C VAL A 100 -7.18 3.51 0.95
N VAL A 101 -7.54 2.31 1.39
CA VAL A 101 -8.06 1.25 0.52
C VAL A 101 -9.48 0.91 0.96
N GLU A 102 -10.41 0.98 0.01
CA GLU A 102 -11.82 0.67 0.22
C GLU A 102 -12.16 -0.72 -0.32
N PHE A 103 -12.98 -1.45 0.43
CA PHE A 103 -13.52 -2.75 0.06
C PHE A 103 -15.01 -2.59 -0.24
N PRO A 104 -15.41 -2.63 -1.53
CA PRO A 104 -16.82 -2.58 -1.92
C PRO A 104 -17.60 -3.68 -1.18
N ARG A 105 -18.82 -3.36 -0.75
CA ARG A 105 -19.78 -4.38 -0.29
C ARG A 105 -20.63 -4.92 -1.45
N ASP A 106 -20.77 -4.14 -2.51
CA ASP A 106 -21.67 -4.42 -3.63
C ASP A 106 -20.94 -4.97 -4.87
N LEU A 107 -19.87 -5.76 -4.67
CA LEU A 107 -19.45 -6.70 -5.71
C LEU A 107 -20.41 -7.89 -5.69
N ILE A 108 -21.66 -7.62 -6.09
CA ILE A 108 -22.57 -8.63 -6.60
C ILE A 108 -21.88 -9.13 -7.87
N CYS A 109 -21.32 -10.34 -7.82
CA CYS A 109 -21.00 -11.07 -9.04
C CYS A 109 -22.35 -11.43 -9.68
N PRO A 110 -22.67 -10.97 -10.91
CA PRO A 110 -23.73 -11.60 -11.70
C PRO A 110 -23.35 -13.03 -12.09
#